data_AF-A0A392QFW9-F1
#
_entry.id   AF-A0A392QFW9-F1
#
_cell.length_a   1.000
_cell.length_b   1.000
_cell.length_c   1.000
_cell.angle_alpha   90.00
_cell.angle_beta   90.00
_cell.angle_gamma   90.00
#
_symmetry.space_group_name_H-M   'P 1'
#
loop_
_entity.id
_entity.type
_entity.pdbx_description
1 polymer ?
#
loop_
_entity_poly.entity_id
_entity_poly.type
_entity_poly.pdbx_seq_one_letter_code
_entity_poly.pdbx_strand_id
1 'polypeptide(L)'
;IFDGHNGISAAIYTKENLLNNVLSAMPQDISRDAWLQALPRALVVGFVKTDTEFQKKGETSGTTATFVLVDGWTVTVASVGDSRCILDTQGGVVSLLTVDHRLEENVEERERVTASGGEVGRLNIFGG
;
A
#
# COMPACT_ATOMS: atom_id res chain seq x y z
N ILE A 1 -5.00 5.22 -4.92
CA ILE A 1 -5.99 4.26 -5.44
C ILE A 1 -6.26 3.24 -4.34
N PHE A 2 -7.52 2.92 -4.10
CA PHE A 2 -7.94 1.92 -3.11
C PHE A 2 -8.93 1.00 -3.80
N ASP A 3 -8.51 -0.22 -4.12
CA ASP A 3 -9.36 -1.24 -4.74
C ASP A 3 -9.96 -2.11 -3.64
N GLY A 4 -11.28 -1.99 -3.42
CA GLY A 4 -11.97 -2.61 -2.28
C GLY A 4 -12.47 -4.02 -2.62
N HIS A 5 -12.42 -4.93 -1.64
CA HIS A 5 -12.97 -6.28 -1.78
C HIS A 5 -13.79 -6.68 -0.54
N ASN A 6 -14.78 -7.55 -0.74
CA ASN A 6 -15.70 -7.99 0.31
C ASN A 6 -16.44 -6.81 1.02
N GLY A 7 -16.75 -5.76 0.26
CA GLY A 7 -17.38 -4.52 0.74
C GLY A 7 -16.56 -3.26 0.41
N ILE A 8 -17.13 -2.08 0.64
CA ILE A 8 -16.51 -0.79 0.31
C ILE A 8 -15.92 -0.05 1.53
N SER A 9 -16.22 -0.53 2.74
CA SER A 9 -15.91 0.17 3.99
C SER A 9 -14.40 0.40 4.17
N ALA A 10 -13.56 -0.59 3.86
CA ALA A 10 -12.11 -0.48 3.95
C ALA A 10 -11.52 0.58 3.01
N ALA A 11 -11.97 0.61 1.74
CA ALA A 11 -11.50 1.58 0.75
C ALA A 11 -11.88 3.01 1.13
N ILE A 12 -13.13 3.22 1.59
CA ILE A 12 -13.60 4.53 2.08
C ILE A 12 -12.81 4.96 3.32
N TYR A 13 -12.66 4.06 4.30
CA TYR A 13 -11.94 4.38 5.52
C TYR A 13 -10.48 4.74 5.24
N THR A 14 -9.81 3.97 4.39
CA THR A 14 -8.42 4.23 4.01
C THR A 14 -8.29 5.58 3.29
N LYS A 15 -9.20 5.90 2.37
CA LYS A 15 -9.26 7.20 1.70
C LYS A 15 -9.35 8.37 2.68
N GLU A 16 -10.16 8.23 3.73
CA GLU A 16 -10.42 9.31 4.70
C GLU A 16 -9.33 9.48 5.75
N ASN A 17 -8.59 8.40 6.09
CA ASN A 17 -7.73 8.37 7.27
C ASN A 17 -6.23 8.20 6.96
N LEU A 18 -5.87 7.56 5.85
CA LEU A 18 -4.48 7.17 5.59
C LEU A 18 -3.52 8.37 5.56
N LEU A 19 -3.86 9.41 4.80
CA LEU A 19 -3.01 10.61 4.70
C LEU A 19 -2.81 11.26 6.08
N ASN A 20 -3.89 11.40 6.87
CA ASN A 20 -3.82 11.98 8.20
C ASN A 20 -2.92 11.15 9.14
N ASN A 21 -3.03 9.82 9.06
CA ASN A 21 -2.20 8.91 9.84
C ASN A 21 -0.73 8.99 9.43
N VAL A 22 -0.42 9.08 8.13
CA VAL A 22 0.95 9.31 7.64
C VAL A 22 1.50 10.66 8.14
N LEU A 23 0.75 11.74 7.96
CA LEU A 23 1.17 13.08 8.40
C LEU A 23 1.36 13.16 9.93
N SER A 24 0.54 12.45 10.71
CA SER A 24 0.69 12.38 12.16
C SER A 24 1.99 11.70 12.62
N ALA A 25 2.58 10.86 11.77
CA ALA A 25 3.86 10.20 12.01
C ALA A 25 5.06 11.00 11.47
N MET A 26 4.82 12.11 10.76
CA MET A 26 5.89 12.96 10.25
C MET A 26 6.43 13.90 11.35
N PRO A 27 7.76 14.05 11.46
CA PRO A 27 8.34 15.07 12.31
C PRO A 27 7.93 16.48 11.82
N GLN A 28 7.70 17.38 12.77
CA GLN A 28 7.38 18.78 12.50
C GLN A 28 8.65 19.65 12.52
N ASP A 29 8.59 20.81 11.90
CA ASP A 29 9.65 21.84 11.93
C ASP A 29 11.05 21.36 11.48
N ILE A 30 11.07 20.48 10.47
CA ILE A 30 12.29 19.94 9.86
C ILE A 30 12.51 20.44 8.43
N SER A 31 13.74 20.34 7.93
CA SER A 31 14.06 20.66 6.54
C SER A 31 13.35 19.70 5.58
N ARG A 32 13.20 20.14 4.32
CA ARG A 32 12.63 19.32 3.24
C ARG A 32 13.37 17.99 3.07
N ASP A 33 14.70 18.00 3.12
CA ASP A 33 15.50 16.78 2.94
C ASP A 33 15.28 15.80 4.10
N ALA A 34 15.26 16.30 5.35
CA ALA A 34 14.94 15.47 6.51
C ALA A 34 13.51 14.91 6.43
N TRP A 35 12.57 15.69 5.88
CA TRP A 35 11.19 15.28 5.69
C TRP A 35 11.10 14.13 4.67
N LEU A 36 11.78 14.25 3.53
CA LEU A 36 11.86 13.19 2.53
C LEU A 36 12.50 11.90 3.08
N GLN A 37 13.50 12.00 3.96
CA GLN A 37 14.11 10.85 4.61
C GLN A 37 13.21 10.19 5.67
N ALA A 38 12.35 10.96 6.33
CA ALA A 38 11.41 10.44 7.32
C ALA A 38 10.16 9.81 6.66
N LEU A 39 9.83 10.22 5.43
CA LEU A 39 8.60 9.82 4.74
C LEU A 39 8.41 8.29 4.61
N PRO A 40 9.40 7.46 4.23
CA PRO A 40 9.22 6.01 4.15
C PRO A 40 8.77 5.39 5.47
N ARG A 41 9.36 5.83 6.60
CA ARG A 41 8.99 5.34 7.92
C ARG A 41 7.57 5.78 8.30
N ALA A 42 7.22 7.03 8.03
CA ALA A 42 5.89 7.55 8.30
C ALA A 42 4.81 6.88 7.44
N LEU A 43 5.12 6.52 6.19
CA LEU A 43 4.23 5.73 5.35
C LEU A 43 3.95 4.37 6.00
N VAL A 44 4.98 3.63 6.44
CA VAL A 44 4.78 2.35 7.15
C VAL A 44 3.92 2.53 8.40
N VAL A 45 4.22 3.54 9.24
CA VAL A 45 3.45 3.82 10.46
C VAL A 45 1.99 4.19 10.12
N GLY A 46 1.78 5.01 9.10
CA GLY A 46 0.45 5.43 8.66
C GLY A 46 -0.40 4.28 8.14
N PHE A 47 0.18 3.38 7.34
CA PHE A 47 -0.50 2.18 6.84
C PHE A 47 -0.87 1.24 8.00
N VAL A 48 0.09 0.91 8.87
CA VAL A 48 -0.16 0.03 10.03
C VAL A 48 -1.21 0.60 10.96
N LYS A 49 -1.15 1.91 11.25
CA LYS A 49 -2.14 2.58 12.11
C LYS A 49 -3.53 2.54 11.48
N THR A 50 -3.64 2.85 10.18
CA THR A 50 -4.92 2.86 9.46
C THR A 50 -5.55 1.47 9.44
N ASP A 51 -4.77 0.42 9.16
CA ASP A 51 -5.25 -0.96 9.23
C ASP A 51 -5.70 -1.33 10.65
N THR A 52 -4.86 -1.05 11.66
CA THR A 52 -5.19 -1.35 13.07
C THR A 52 -6.46 -0.65 13.55
N GLU A 53 -6.68 0.61 13.16
CA GLU A 53 -7.88 1.36 13.52
C GLU A 53 -9.12 0.85 12.77
N PHE A 54 -8.96 0.42 11.51
CA PHE A 54 -10.04 -0.18 10.75
C PHE A 54 -10.46 -1.54 11.32
N GLN A 55 -9.51 -2.42 11.67
CA GLN A 55 -9.78 -3.74 12.27
C GLN A 55 -10.62 -3.63 13.55
N LYS A 56 -10.41 -2.59 14.36
CA LYS A 56 -11.21 -2.33 15.58
C LYS A 56 -12.69 -2.08 15.31
N LYS A 57 -13.08 -1.76 14.07
CA LYS A 57 -14.48 -1.59 13.68
C LYS A 57 -15.22 -2.92 13.46
N GLY A 58 -14.50 -4.05 13.40
CA GLY A 58 -15.09 -5.38 13.20
C GLY A 58 -15.61 -5.63 11.78
N GLU A 59 -15.21 -4.81 10.82
CA GLU A 59 -15.56 -4.94 9.40
C GLU A 59 -14.66 -5.99 8.72
N THR A 60 -15.21 -6.74 7.76
CA THR A 60 -14.48 -7.82 7.05
C THR A 60 -14.08 -7.45 5.61
N SER A 61 -14.47 -6.27 5.13
CA SER A 61 -13.98 -5.75 3.84
C SER A 61 -12.48 -5.45 3.92
N GLY A 62 -11.78 -5.56 2.80
CA GLY A 62 -10.38 -5.15 2.67
C GLY A 62 -10.17 -4.25 1.47
N THR A 63 -8.95 -3.73 1.30
CA THR A 63 -8.61 -2.93 0.13
C THR A 63 -7.12 -3.01 -0.18
N THR A 64 -6.76 -2.94 -1.46
CA THR A 64 -5.41 -2.54 -1.87
C THR A 64 -5.20 -1.06 -1.56
N ALA A 65 -3.94 -0.62 -1.52
CA ALA A 65 -3.61 0.78 -1.45
C ALA A 65 -2.38 1.07 -2.29
N THR A 66 -2.54 1.92 -3.30
CA THR A 66 -1.42 2.55 -4.04
C THR A 66 -1.45 4.03 -3.77
N PHE A 67 -0.42 4.52 -3.08
CA PHE A 67 -0.32 5.89 -2.58
C PHE A 67 0.91 6.59 -3.17
N VAL A 68 0.69 7.66 -3.92
CA VAL A 68 1.74 8.41 -4.60
C VAL A 68 1.84 9.80 -3.97
N LEU A 69 3.04 10.15 -3.52
CA LEU A 69 3.37 11.49 -3.05
C LEU A 69 4.37 12.14 -4.00
N VAL A 70 4.04 13.34 -4.46
CA VAL A 70 4.88 14.13 -5.37
C VAL A 70 5.32 15.39 -4.64
N ASP A 71 6.63 15.54 -4.48
CA ASP A 71 7.26 16.73 -3.87
C ASP A 71 8.33 17.28 -4.81
N GLY A 72 7.98 18.33 -5.56
CA GLY A 72 8.83 18.89 -6.62
C GLY A 72 9.19 17.83 -7.66
N TRP A 73 10.46 17.42 -7.70
CA TRP A 73 11.00 16.40 -8.61
C TRP A 73 11.06 14.99 -8.00
N THR A 74 10.67 14.84 -6.74
CA THR A 74 10.69 13.57 -6.02
C THR A 74 9.32 12.92 -6.07
N VAL A 75 9.24 11.70 -6.58
CA VAL A 75 8.05 10.85 -6.53
C VAL A 75 8.31 9.70 -5.56
N THR A 76 7.49 9.61 -4.51
CA THR A 76 7.49 8.49 -3.57
C THR A 76 6.22 7.70 -3.73
N VAL A 77 6.33 6.38 -3.89
CA VAL A 77 5.17 5.47 -4.01
C VAL A 77 5.22 4.45 -2.89
N ALA A 78 4.10 4.29 -2.19
CA ALA A 78 3.86 3.18 -1.27
C ALA A 78 2.71 2.33 -1.80
N SER A 79 2.87 1.02 -1.80
CA SER A 79 1.86 0.08 -2.28
C SER A 79 1.68 -1.11 -1.35
N VAL A 80 0.43 -1.53 -1.17
CA VAL A 80 0.03 -2.81 -0.59
C VAL A 80 -1.07 -3.41 -1.46
N GLY A 81 -0.84 -4.64 -1.93
CA GLY A 81 -1.78 -5.37 -2.79
C GLY A 81 -1.27 -5.48 -4.23
N ASP A 82 -2.18 -5.66 -5.17
CA ASP A 82 -1.91 -5.92 -6.59
C ASP A 82 -2.34 -4.77 -7.52
N SER A 83 -2.66 -3.61 -6.95
CA SER A 83 -2.78 -2.36 -7.70
C SER A 83 -1.39 -1.79 -8.02
N ARG A 84 -1.22 -1.28 -9.25
CA ARG A 84 0.10 -0.97 -9.80
C ARG A 84 0.29 0.52 -10.13
N CYS A 85 1.49 1.04 -9.90
CA CYS A 85 1.90 2.38 -10.33
C CYS A 85 3.02 2.29 -11.38
N ILE A 86 2.84 3.00 -12.49
CA ILE A 86 3.83 3.18 -13.55
C ILE A 86 4.11 4.67 -13.75
N LEU A 87 5.34 4.99 -14.13
CA LEU A 87 5.77 6.33 -14.50
C LEU A 87 6.22 6.35 -15.96
N ASP A 88 5.54 7.15 -16.77
CA ASP A 88 5.93 7.43 -18.15
C ASP A 88 6.53 8.84 -18.23
N THR A 89 7.85 8.91 -18.33
CA THR A 89 8.55 10.14 -18.69
C THR A 89 8.64 10.18 -20.21
N GLN A 90 7.76 10.97 -20.84
CA GLN A 90 7.65 11.14 -22.29
C GLN A 90 9.00 11.00 -23.02
N GLY A 91 9.10 10.04 -23.94
CA GLY A 91 10.31 9.77 -24.73
C GLY A 91 11.32 8.80 -24.09
N GLY A 92 10.97 8.18 -22.96
CA GLY A 92 11.80 7.21 -22.24
C GLY A 92 11.14 5.84 -22.04
N VAL A 93 11.72 5.05 -21.13
CA VAL A 93 11.20 3.73 -20.74
C VAL A 93 10.18 3.91 -19.61
N VAL A 94 9.01 3.28 -19.76
CA VAL A 94 8.00 3.22 -18.69
C VAL A 94 8.59 2.51 -17.48
N SER A 95 8.63 3.21 -16.35
CA SER A 95 9.19 2.69 -15.10
C SER A 95 8.09 2.13 -14.22
N LEU A 96 8.27 0.89 -13.75
CA LEU A 96 7.43 0.29 -12.71
C LEU A 96 7.84 0.88 -11.36
N LEU A 97 6.91 1.54 -10.67
CA LEU A 97 7.17 2.14 -9.35
C LEU A 97 6.72 1.26 -8.18
N THR A 98 6.06 0.14 -8.46
CA THR A 98 5.54 -0.82 -7.46
C THR A 98 5.78 -2.25 -7.92
N VAL A 99 5.87 -3.16 -6.95
CA VAL A 99 5.85 -4.62 -7.18
C VAL A 99 4.51 -5.14 -6.65
N ASP A 100 3.80 -5.92 -7.46
CA ASP A 100 2.52 -6.49 -7.05
C ASP A 100 2.74 -7.55 -5.95
N HIS A 101 1.90 -7.53 -4.91
CA HIS A 101 1.92 -8.52 -3.84
C HIS A 101 1.06 -9.75 -4.19
N ARG A 102 1.42 -10.44 -5.28
CA ARG A 102 0.75 -11.68 -5.75
C ARG A 102 1.57 -12.92 -5.35
N LEU A 103 0.93 -13.90 -4.73
CA LEU A 103 1.57 -15.16 -4.29
C LEU A 103 2.12 -16.00 -5.45
N GLU A 104 1.60 -15.83 -6.66
CA GLU A 104 2.05 -16.57 -7.85
C GLU A 104 3.45 -16.12 -8.30
N GLU A 105 3.75 -14.83 -8.17
CA GLU A 105 4.95 -14.19 -8.72
C GLU A 105 5.95 -13.80 -7.63
N ASN A 106 5.47 -13.46 -6.43
CA ASN A 106 6.30 -12.96 -5.33
C ASN A 106 6.69 -14.09 -4.38
N VAL A 107 7.97 -14.50 -4.43
CA VAL A 107 8.54 -15.55 -3.56
C VAL A 107 8.51 -15.14 -2.10
N GLU A 108 8.87 -13.89 -1.78
CA GLU A 108 8.93 -13.38 -0.40
C GLU A 108 7.54 -13.43 0.25
N GLU A 109 6.48 -13.10 -0.48
CA GLU A 109 5.11 -13.20 0.03
C GLU A 109 4.68 -14.65 0.29
N ARG A 110 5.10 -15.61 -0.55
CA ARG A 110 4.86 -17.03 -0.28
C ARG A 110 5.58 -17.52 0.97
N GLU A 111 6.83 -17.12 1.12
CA GLU A 111 7.64 -17.47 2.30
C GLU A 111 7.02 -16.88 3.56
N ARG A 112 6.59 -15.61 3.51
CA ARG A 112 5.90 -14.93 4.62
C ARG A 112 4.63 -15.67 5.03
N VAL A 113 3.79 -16.07 4.07
CA VAL A 113 2.55 -16.84 4.34
C VAL A 113 2.87 -18.19 4.97
N THR A 114 3.85 -18.92 4.41
CA THR A 114 4.23 -20.26 4.89
C THR A 114 4.84 -20.21 6.29
N ALA A 115 5.71 -19.22 6.56
CA ALA A 115 6.29 -18.98 7.88
C ALA A 115 5.24 -18.61 8.94
N SER A 116 4.08 -18.07 8.51
CA SER A 116 2.94 -17.78 9.38
C SER A 116 2.02 -18.99 9.60
N GLY A 117 2.37 -20.17 9.08
CA GLY A 117 1.58 -21.40 9.17
C GLY A 117 0.47 -21.52 8.13
N GLY A 118 0.44 -20.64 7.12
CA GLY A 118 -0.49 -20.72 6.00
C GLY A 118 0.03 -21.63 4.87
N GLU A 119 -0.86 -22.04 3.98
CA GLU A 119 -0.52 -22.79 2.76
C GLU A 119 -0.88 -21.99 1.51
N VAL A 120 -0.06 -22.09 0.47
CA VAL A 120 -0.31 -21.44 -0.83
C VAL A 120 -0.83 -22.49 -1.81
N GLY A 121 -2.12 -22.40 -2.15
CA GLY A 121 -2.76 -23.24 -3.16
C GLY A 121 -3.12 -22.44 -4.42
N ARG A 122 -3.15 -23.11 -5.57
CA ARG A 122 -3.76 -22.52 -6.78
C ARG A 122 -5.27 -22.54 -6.66
N LEU A 123 -5.89 -21.39 -6.82
CA LEU A 123 -7.33 -21.27 -6.99
C LEU A 123 -7.68 -21.60 -8.44
N ASN A 124 -8.19 -22.81 -8.69
CA ASN A 124 -8.88 -23.10 -9.94
C ASN A 124 -10.31 -22.57 -9.83
N ILE A 125 -10.54 -21.35 -10.30
CA ILE A 125 -11.90 -20.81 -10.41
C ILE A 125 -12.55 -21.43 -11.66
N PHE A 126 -13.06 -22.67 -11.54
CA PHE A 126 -14.05 -23.17 -12.47
C PHE A 126 -15.40 -22.58 -12.07
N GLY A 127 -15.86 -21.53 -12.78
CA GLY A 127 -17.24 -21.05 -12.64
C GLY A 127 -17.40 -19.54 -12.86
N GLY A 128 -17.82 -19.19 -14.08
CA GLY A 128 -18.32 -17.89 -14.49
C GLY A 128 -18.91 -18.00 -15.90
#